data_AF-A0A0B1MUL9-F1
#
_entry.id   AF-A0A0B1MUL9-F1
#
_cell.length_a   1.000
_cell.length_b   1.000
_cell.length_c   1.000
_cell.angle_alpha   90.00
_cell.angle_beta   90.00
_cell.angle_gamma   90.00
#
_symmetry.space_group_name_H-M   'P 1'
#
loop_
_entity.id
_entity.type
_entity.pdbx_description
1 polymer ?
#
loop_
_entity_poly.entity_id
_entity_poly.type
_entity_poly.pdbx_seq_one_letter_code
_entity_poly.pdbx_strand_id
1 'polypeptide(L)' 'MITLSGNSRKLKACRISARYLFARAFFKNVRPGITIGVIAGREQVEKYMSGAWWNNDPVIAARNIHISWGDIQNDC' A
#
# COMPACT_ATOMS: atom_id res chain seq x y z
N MET A 1 -35.13 5.96 1.62
CA MET A 1 -33.71 6.16 1.24
C MET A 1 -32.95 6.49 2.52
N ILE A 2 -32.29 5.50 3.12
CA ILE A 2 -31.57 5.70 4.39
C ILE A 2 -30.21 6.32 4.04
N THR A 3 -30.04 7.60 4.33
CA THR A 3 -28.74 8.26 4.28
C THR A 3 -27.92 7.77 5.47
N LEU A 4 -27.09 6.75 5.23
CA LEU A 4 -25.99 6.40 6.14
C LEU A 4 -24.97 7.53 6.09
N SER A 5 -25.20 8.59 6.87
CA SER A 5 -24.17 9.55 7.22
C SER A 5 -23.15 8.82 8.09
N GLY A 6 -22.26 8.08 7.43
CA GLY A 6 -21.12 7.45 8.07
C GLY A 6 -20.32 8.55 8.73
N ASN A 7 -20.47 8.67 10.05
CA ASN A 7 -19.60 9.49 10.88
C ASN A 7 -18.20 8.89 10.71
N SER A 8 -17.44 9.42 9.75
CA SER A 8 -16.07 9.01 9.46
C SER A 8 -15.22 9.49 10.63
N ARG A 9 -15.33 8.80 11.77
CA ARG A 9 -14.31 8.82 12.80
C ARG A 9 -13.04 8.50 12.06
N LYS A 10 -12.19 9.51 11.81
CA LYS A 10 -10.83 9.29 11.34
C LYS A 10 -10.24 8.30 12.32
N LEU A 11 -10.17 7.03 11.91
CA LEU A 11 -9.57 5.98 12.72
C LEU A 11 -8.19 6.50 13.05
N LYS A 12 -7.90 6.63 14.35
CA LYS A 12 -6.62 7.12 14.81
C LYS A 12 -5.54 6.32 14.10
N ALA A 13 -4.60 7.00 13.44
CA ALA A 13 -3.57 6.34 12.66
C ALA A 13 -2.86 5.29 13.53
N CYS A 14 -2.98 4.02 13.16
CA CYS A 14 -2.38 2.91 13.89
C CYS A 14 -1.22 2.35 13.09
N ARG A 15 -0.02 2.44 13.67
CA ARG A 15 1.22 2.00 13.03
C ARG A 15 1.20 0.53 12.63
N ILE A 16 0.68 -0.33 13.52
CA ILE A 16 0.60 -1.78 13.28
C ILE A 16 -0.38 -2.07 12.14
N SER A 17 -1.57 -1.46 12.18
CA SER A 17 -2.58 -1.63 11.14
C SER A 17 -2.09 -1.13 9.78
N ALA A 18 -1.44 0.04 9.73
CA ALA A 18 -0.88 0.59 8.49
C ALA A 18 0.20 -0.33 7.90
N ARG A 19 1.12 -0.85 8.72
CA ARG A 19 2.15 -1.80 8.29
C ARG A 19 1.54 -3.08 7.73
N TYR A 20 0.56 -3.66 8.44
CA TYR A 20 -0.11 -4.87 8.01
C TYR A 20 -0.88 -4.66 6.69
N LEU A 21 -1.68 -3.60 6.60
CA LEU A 21 -2.47 -3.30 5.40
C LEU A 21 -1.56 -3.04 4.20
N PHE A 22 -0.47 -2.30 4.39
CA PHE A 22 0.51 -2.05 3.34
C PHE A 22 1.15 -3.36 2.88
N ALA A 23 1.72 -4.15 3.80
CA ALA A 23 2.36 -5.42 3.47
C ALA A 23 1.38 -6.36 2.76
N ARG A 24 0.15 -6.49 3.27
CA ARG A 24 -0.89 -7.31 2.65
C ARG A 24 -1.20 -6.84 1.23
N ALA A 25 -1.40 -5.54 1.02
CA ALA A 25 -1.66 -5.00 -0.32
C ALA A 25 -0.47 -5.20 -1.26
N PHE A 26 0.74 -4.98 -0.77
CA PHE A 26 1.99 -5.08 -1.52
C PHE A 26 2.25 -6.51 -2.02
N PHE A 27 2.17 -7.50 -1.13
CA PHE A 27 2.43 -8.90 -1.53
C PHE A 27 1.24 -9.54 -2.26
N LYS A 28 0.00 -9.21 -1.90
CA LYS A 28 -1.19 -9.89 -2.45
C LYS A 28 -1.68 -9.29 -3.76
N ASN A 29 -1.55 -7.98 -3.94
CA ASN A 29 -2.07 -7.28 -5.12
C ASN A 29 -0.97 -7.04 -6.17
N VAL A 30 0.11 -7.82 -6.12
CA VAL A 30 1.12 -7.83 -7.16
C VAL A 30 0.50 -8.35 -8.47
N ARG A 31 0.95 -7.83 -9.62
CA ARG A 31 0.50 -8.30 -10.93
C ARG A 31 0.81 -9.81 -11.10
N PRO A 32 -0.10 -10.58 -11.73
CA PRO A 32 0.20 -11.94 -12.15
C PRO A 32 1.50 -12.00 -12.97
N GLY A 33 2.36 -12.97 -12.67
CA GLY A 33 3.65 -13.14 -13.34
C GLY A 33 4.83 -12.41 -12.66
N ILE A 34 4.59 -11.53 -11.68
CA ILE A 34 5.65 -10.90 -10.89
C ILE A 34 5.78 -11.63 -9.55
N THR A 35 6.99 -12.09 -9.25
CA THR A 35 7.32 -12.68 -7.95
C THR A 35 8.11 -11.65 -7.14
N ILE A 36 7.54 -11.17 -6.04
CA ILE A 36 8.24 -10.29 -5.09
C ILE A 36 9.04 -11.18 -4.13
N GLY A 37 10.36 -11.04 -4.14
CA GLY A 37 11.22 -11.67 -3.15
C GLY A 37 10.94 -11.12 -1.75
N VAL A 38 10.98 -11.98 -0.74
CA VAL A 38 10.66 -11.61 0.66
C VAL A 38 11.55 -10.48 1.19
N ILE A 39 12.84 -10.48 0.82
CA ILE A 39 13.80 -9.44 1.24
C ILE A 39 13.41 -8.09 0.63
N ALA A 40 13.26 -8.03 -0.68
CA ALA A 40 12.87 -6.81 -1.39
C ALA A 40 11.52 -6.27 -0.89
N GLY A 41 10.55 -7.16 -0.64
CA GLY A 41 9.26 -6.74 -0.08
C GLY A 41 9.35 -6.21 1.34
N ARG A 42 10.21 -6.78 2.20
CA ARG A 42 10.48 -6.24 3.54
C ARG A 42 11.10 -4.84 3.48
N GLU A 43 12.04 -4.61 2.58
CA GLU A 43 12.62 -3.27 2.40
C GLU A 43 11.58 -2.22 2.02
N GLN A 44 10.61 -2.57 1.15
CA GLN A 44 9.54 -1.64 0.77
C GLN A 44 8.57 -1.36 1.92
N VAL A 45 8.30 -2.35 2.77
CA VAL A 45 7.54 -2.16 4.01
C VAL A 45 8.30 -1.21 4.96
N GLU A 46 9.60 -1.39 5.16
CA GLU A 46 10.40 -0.50 6.01
C GLU A 46 10.46 0.93 5.45
N LYS A 47 10.66 1.09 4.14
CA LYS A 47 10.63 2.40 3.47
C LYS A 47 9.29 3.11 3.69
N TYR A 48 8.17 2.42 3.48
CA TYR A 48 6.84 2.95 3.77
C TYR A 48 6.71 3.39 5.24
N MET A 49 7.12 2.55 6.19
CA MET A 49 7.02 2.83 7.62
C MET A 49 7.98 3.91 8.13
N SER A 50 9.07 4.18 7.40
CA SER A 50 10.01 5.27 7.69
C SER A 50 9.52 6.64 7.21
N GLY A 51 8.60 6.67 6.24
CA GLY A 51 8.04 7.89 5.67
C GLY A 51 6.78 8.38 6.39
N ALA A 52 6.03 9.26 5.71
CA ALA A 52 4.79 9.84 6.22
C ALA A 52 3.58 8.88 6.13
N TRP A 53 3.73 7.63 6.59
CA TRP A 53 2.70 6.58 6.53
C TRP A 53 1.39 6.95 7.22
N TRP A 54 1.44 7.83 8.24
CA TRP A 54 0.25 8.27 8.97
C TRP A 54 -0.68 9.16 8.13
N ASN A 55 -0.18 9.71 7.01
CA ASN A 55 -0.93 10.62 6.14
C ASN A 55 -1.34 9.98 4.81
N ASN A 56 -0.95 8.72 4.58
CA ASN A 56 -1.16 8.02 3.32
C ASN A 56 -2.02 6.77 3.54
N ASP A 57 -2.90 6.48 2.58
CA ASP A 57 -3.59 5.20 2.58
C ASP A 57 -2.59 4.07 2.23
N PRO A 58 -2.43 3.04 3.08
CA PRO A 58 -1.44 1.99 2.89
C PRO A 58 -1.68 1.17 1.61
N VAL A 59 -2.93 1.02 1.17
CA VAL A 59 -3.28 0.26 -0.05
C VAL A 59 -2.95 1.09 -1.29
N ILE A 60 -3.27 2.38 -1.28
CA ILE A 60 -2.93 3.31 -2.37
C ILE A 60 -1.41 3.45 -2.49
N ALA A 61 -0.69 3.55 -1.37
CA ALA A 61 0.77 3.63 -1.37
C ALA A 61 1.41 2.38 -2.03
N ALA A 62 0.95 1.18 -1.66
CA ALA A 62 1.42 -0.06 -2.29
C ALA A 62 1.09 -0.11 -3.80
N ARG A 63 -0.12 0.32 -4.18
CA ARG A 63 -0.55 0.40 -5.59
C ARG A 63 0.34 1.35 -6.40
N ASN A 64 0.68 2.52 -5.87
CA ASN A 64 1.52 3.49 -6.57
C ASN A 64 2.93 2.94 -6.83
N ILE A 65 3.49 2.15 -5.90
CA ILE A 65 4.77 1.46 -6.12
C ILE A 65 4.64 0.45 -7.26
N HIS A 66 3.58 -0.36 -7.27
CA HIS A 66 3.35 -1.32 -8.37
C HIS A 66 3.16 -0.61 -9.73
N ILE A 67 2.47 0.54 -9.76
CA ILE A 67 2.33 1.36 -10.97
C ILE A 67 3.70 1.87 -11.41
N SER A 68 4.51 2.42 -10.51
CA SER A 68 5.86 2.90 -10.83
C SER A 68 6.76 1.79 -11.39
N TRP A 69 6.59 0.54 -10.96
CA TRP A 69 7.29 -0.61 -11.54
C TRP A 69 6.72 -1.03 -12.91
N GLY A 70 5.43 -0.79 -13.15
CA GLY A 70 4.77 -1.04 -14.43
C GLY A 70 4.90 0.10 -15.45
N ASP A 71 5.32 1.30 -15.02
CA ASP A 71 5.67 2.45 -15.87
C ASP A 71 7.11 2.33 -16.42
N ILE A 72 7.89 1.35 -15.92
CA ILE A 72 9.10 0.82 -16.58
C ILE A 72 8.64 -0.11 -17.72
N GLN A 73 7.83 0.42 -18.63
CA GLN A 73 7.55 -0.05 -19.99
C GLN A 73 6.41 0.80 -20.57
N ASN A 74 6.79 1.93 -21.15
CA ASN A 74 6.23 2.42 -22.41
C ASN A 74 7.37 3.07 -23.22
N ASP A 75 8.40 2.27 -23.52
CA ASP A 75 9.30 2.49 -24.66
C ASP A 75 9.02 1.37 -25.68
N CYS A 76 7.79 1.32 -26.19
CA CYS A 76 7.44 0.58 -27.41
C CYS A 76 7.27 1.56 -28.55
#